data_AF-S9QP26-F1
#
_entry.id   AF-S9QP26-F1
#
_cell.length_a   1.000
_cell.length_b   1.000
_cell.length_c   1.000
_cell.angle_alpha   90.00
_cell.angle_beta   90.00
_cell.angle_gamma   90.00
#
_symmetry.space_group_name_H-M   'P 1'
#
loop_
_entity.id
_entity.type
_entity.pdbx_description
1 polymer ?
#
loop_
_entity_poly.entity_id
_entity_poly.type
_entity_poly.pdbx_seq_one_letter_code
_entity_poly.pdbx_strand_id
1 'polypeptide(L)'
;MRATRRTVLLGLASLPLSGCGTNAEAVWASDEAVELARYRAPEAPLLALVTVRNEGTGKGAHSALLINASERVLFDPFGRWTDPAVPERNDVLYGFSPEVEARYLAYQAGGGYYYTRQEKPVLPEVAEQALTLAKARGPVGMAMCTVACADVLRPLPGFSSIGRPWFPEQLSARFAKLPGVTTVERRAGAI
;
A
#
# COMPACT_ATOMS: atom_id res chain seq x y z
N MET A 1 33.71 63.28 25.48
CA MET A 1 34.12 61.98 26.06
C MET A 1 32.87 61.15 26.32
N ARG A 2 32.82 59.92 25.76
CA ARG A 2 32.07 58.72 26.22
C ARG A 2 30.53 58.83 26.33
N ALA A 3 29.71 57.88 25.92
CA ALA A 3 29.88 56.63 25.20
C ALA A 3 28.49 56.20 24.70
N THR A 4 28.41 55.87 23.41
CA THR A 4 27.27 55.27 22.73
C THR A 4 27.00 53.88 23.30
N ARG A 5 25.80 53.62 23.83
CA ARG A 5 25.36 52.24 24.15
C ARG A 5 24.57 51.70 22.96
N ARG A 6 25.23 50.81 22.21
CA ARG A 6 24.64 50.00 21.14
C ARG A 6 23.62 49.03 21.74
N THR A 7 22.34 49.21 21.41
CA THR A 7 21.31 48.20 21.65
C THR A 7 21.46 47.12 20.58
N VAL A 8 21.91 45.94 20.99
CA VAL A 8 22.01 44.75 20.13
C VAL A 8 20.60 44.19 19.95
N LEU A 9 20.04 44.28 18.75
CA LEU A 9 18.88 43.49 18.34
C LEU A 9 19.31 42.04 18.20
N LEU A 10 18.87 41.19 19.13
CA LEU A 10 19.02 39.74 19.04
C LEU A 10 17.93 39.22 18.08
N GLY A 11 18.26 39.13 16.80
CA GLY A 11 17.42 38.50 15.78
C GLY A 11 17.32 37.01 16.04
N LEU A 12 16.17 36.55 16.53
CA LEU A 12 15.83 35.14 16.62
C LEU A 12 15.58 34.62 15.19
N ALA A 13 16.64 34.16 14.54
CA ALA A 13 16.55 33.51 13.24
C ALA A 13 15.79 32.18 13.40
N SER A 14 14.51 32.19 13.03
CA SER A 14 13.71 30.99 12.81
C SER A 14 14.31 30.21 11.65
N LEU A 15 15.23 29.29 11.96
CA LEU A 15 15.66 28.25 11.04
C LEU A 15 14.43 27.38 10.71
N PRO A 16 13.95 27.32 9.45
CA PRO A 16 13.01 26.29 9.09
C PRO A 16 13.74 24.95 9.30
N LEU A 17 13.26 24.17 10.27
CA LEU A 17 13.59 22.76 10.37
C LEU A 17 13.11 22.13 9.05
N SER A 18 14.03 21.91 8.12
CA SER A 18 13.83 20.99 7.01
C SER A 18 13.53 19.64 7.65
N GLY A 19 12.24 19.34 7.81
CA GLY A 19 11.78 18.07 8.33
C GLY A 19 12.39 16.95 7.50
N CYS A 20 12.78 15.86 8.16
CA CYS A 20 13.11 14.60 7.50
C CYS A 20 11.97 14.28 6.53
N GLY A 21 12.17 14.55 5.24
CA GLY A 21 11.16 14.37 4.21
C GLY A 21 10.88 12.88 4.09
N THR A 22 9.74 12.44 4.61
CA THR A 22 9.11 11.23 4.08
C THR A 22 8.74 11.56 2.64
N ASN A 23 9.41 10.94 1.66
CA ASN A 23 9.20 11.15 0.23
C ASN A 23 7.84 10.60 -0.26
N ALA A 24 6.76 10.83 0.49
CA ALA A 24 5.42 10.43 0.12
C ALA A 24 4.94 11.34 -1.02
N GLU A 25 4.71 10.75 -2.19
CA GLU A 25 4.17 11.46 -3.34
C GLU A 25 2.64 11.51 -3.23
N ALA A 26 2.06 12.70 -3.38
CA ALA A 26 0.62 12.87 -3.39
C ALA A 26 0.11 12.86 -4.84
N VAL A 27 -0.50 11.75 -5.25
CA VAL A 27 -1.16 11.61 -6.54
C VAL A 27 -2.67 11.70 -6.34
N TRP A 28 -3.35 12.44 -7.22
CA TRP A 28 -4.81 12.58 -7.13
C TRP A 28 -5.45 12.69 -8.52
N ALA A 29 -5.95 11.56 -9.02
CA ALA A 29 -6.71 11.51 -10.26
C ALA A 29 -8.11 12.17 -10.14
N SER A 30 -8.61 12.71 -11.25
CA SER A 30 -9.94 13.34 -11.33
C SER A 30 -11.07 12.35 -11.00
N ASP A 31 -12.23 12.87 -10.57
CA ASP A 31 -13.41 12.03 -10.32
C ASP A 31 -13.85 11.28 -11.58
N GLU A 32 -13.85 11.96 -12.73
CA GLU A 32 -14.18 11.36 -14.03
C GLU A 32 -13.28 10.16 -14.34
N ALA A 33 -11.95 10.29 -14.16
CA ALA A 33 -11.03 9.19 -14.44
C ALA A 33 -11.32 7.98 -13.52
N VAL A 34 -11.56 8.23 -12.23
CA VAL A 34 -11.88 7.17 -11.26
C VAL A 34 -13.21 6.49 -11.59
N GLU A 35 -14.25 7.24 -11.91
CA GLU A 35 -15.56 6.68 -12.26
C GLU A 35 -15.50 5.86 -13.56
N LEU A 36 -14.76 6.33 -14.57
CA LEU A 36 -14.56 5.60 -15.82
C LEU A 36 -13.78 4.30 -15.62
N ALA A 37 -12.81 4.28 -14.70
CA ALA A 37 -12.01 3.10 -14.41
C ALA A 37 -12.70 2.11 -13.46
N ARG A 38 -13.75 2.53 -12.73
CA ARG A 38 -14.39 1.74 -11.66
C ARG A 38 -14.71 0.32 -12.12
N TYR A 39 -14.07 -0.66 -11.48
CA TYR A 39 -14.31 -2.07 -11.72
C TYR A 39 -15.00 -2.71 -10.53
N ARG A 40 -16.09 -3.45 -10.77
CA ARG A 40 -16.78 -4.26 -9.77
C ARG A 40 -16.63 -5.73 -10.16
N ALA A 41 -15.99 -6.50 -9.30
CA ALA A 41 -15.77 -7.91 -9.56
C ALA A 41 -17.08 -8.70 -9.37
N PRO A 42 -17.35 -9.74 -10.18
CA PRO A 42 -18.49 -10.63 -9.98
C PRO A 42 -18.32 -11.60 -8.80
N GLU A 43 -17.08 -11.79 -8.32
CA GLU A 43 -16.77 -12.71 -7.22
C GLU A 43 -17.17 -12.17 -5.85
N ALA A 44 -17.28 -13.07 -4.87
CA ALA A 44 -17.51 -12.71 -3.49
C ALA A 44 -16.41 -11.78 -2.94
N PRO A 45 -16.73 -10.92 -1.96
CA PRO A 45 -15.76 -10.02 -1.36
C PRO A 45 -14.56 -10.76 -0.75
N LEU A 46 -13.37 -10.23 -1.01
CA LEU A 46 -12.12 -10.80 -0.55
C LEU A 46 -11.07 -9.71 -0.36
N LEU A 47 -10.08 -10.03 0.46
CA LEU A 47 -8.84 -9.26 0.57
C LEU A 47 -7.69 -10.14 0.11
N ALA A 48 -6.79 -9.59 -0.72
CA ALA A 48 -5.58 -10.30 -1.11
C ALA A 48 -4.32 -9.49 -0.74
N LEU A 49 -3.48 -10.05 0.12
CA LEU A 49 -2.17 -9.50 0.41
C LEU A 49 -1.19 -9.98 -0.65
N VAL A 50 -0.54 -9.05 -1.34
CA VAL A 50 0.59 -9.31 -2.23
C VAL A 50 1.87 -8.94 -1.49
N THR A 51 2.81 -9.88 -1.44
CA THR A 51 4.12 -9.69 -0.83
C THR A 51 5.20 -10.01 -1.86
N VAL A 52 6.02 -9.02 -2.19
CA VAL A 52 7.12 -9.17 -3.15
C VAL A 52 8.40 -9.44 -2.39
N ARG A 53 9.21 -10.40 -2.87
CA ARG A 53 10.44 -10.84 -2.24
C ARG A 53 11.56 -10.97 -3.26
N ASN A 54 12.77 -10.64 -2.85
CA ASN A 54 13.94 -10.79 -3.70
C ASN A 54 14.33 -12.28 -3.83
N GLU A 55 14.61 -12.76 -5.03
CA GLU A 55 14.94 -14.18 -5.29
C GLU A 55 16.24 -14.61 -4.63
N GLY A 56 17.27 -13.74 -4.63
CA GLY A 56 18.59 -14.07 -4.09
C GLY A 56 18.63 -14.08 -2.55
N THR A 57 18.00 -13.09 -1.91
CA THR A 57 18.07 -12.93 -0.44
C THR A 57 16.84 -13.47 0.30
N GLY A 58 15.73 -13.69 -0.40
CA GLY A 58 14.44 -14.08 0.19
C GLY A 58 13.77 -13.00 1.04
N LYS A 59 14.35 -11.79 1.14
CA LYS A 59 13.81 -10.68 1.94
C LYS A 59 12.65 -9.99 1.22
N GLY A 60 11.69 -9.49 2.01
CA GLY A 60 10.58 -8.69 1.51
C GLY A 60 11.04 -7.37 0.92
N ALA A 61 10.54 -7.06 -0.27
CA ALA A 61 10.77 -5.82 -0.98
C ALA A 61 9.54 -4.90 -0.97
N HIS A 62 8.34 -5.48 -0.99
CA HIS A 62 7.11 -4.69 -1.08
C HIS A 62 5.88 -5.42 -0.51
N SER A 63 4.88 -4.65 -0.11
CA SER A 63 3.56 -5.13 0.32
C SER A 63 2.46 -4.29 -0.34
N ALA A 64 1.43 -4.95 -0.86
CA ALA A 64 0.24 -4.30 -1.38
C ALA A 64 -1.01 -5.10 -0.99
N LEU A 65 -2.15 -4.42 -0.93
CA LEU A 65 -3.42 -5.01 -0.51
C LEU A 65 -4.48 -4.80 -1.58
N LEU A 66 -4.85 -5.89 -2.27
CA LEU A 66 -6.01 -5.92 -3.13
C LEU A 66 -7.27 -5.99 -2.26
N ILE A 67 -8.23 -5.13 -2.55
CA ILE A 67 -9.49 -5.03 -1.84
C ILE A 67 -10.60 -5.24 -2.87
N ASN A 68 -11.31 -6.36 -2.77
CA ASN A 68 -12.52 -6.62 -3.57
C ASN A 68 -13.76 -6.37 -2.70
N ALA A 69 -14.37 -5.20 -2.86
CA ALA A 69 -15.56 -4.75 -2.14
C ALA A 69 -16.65 -4.31 -3.16
N SER A 70 -17.36 -3.22 -2.90
CA SER A 70 -18.25 -2.53 -3.84
C SER A 70 -17.56 -2.12 -5.14
N GLU A 71 -16.26 -1.94 -5.07
CA GLU A 71 -15.32 -1.81 -6.18
C GLU A 71 -14.03 -2.56 -5.85
N ARG A 72 -13.25 -2.88 -6.88
CA ARG A 72 -11.96 -3.55 -6.76
C ARG A 72 -10.82 -2.54 -6.95
N VAL A 73 -10.02 -2.38 -5.91
CA VAL A 73 -8.87 -1.48 -5.89
C VAL A 73 -7.64 -2.22 -5.38
N LEU A 74 -6.46 -1.70 -5.74
CA LEU A 74 -5.22 -2.07 -5.06
C LEU A 74 -4.76 -0.89 -4.19
N PHE A 75 -4.57 -1.14 -2.91
CA PHE A 75 -3.81 -0.23 -2.06
C PHE A 75 -2.33 -0.61 -2.12
N ASP A 76 -1.52 0.22 -2.76
CA ASP A 76 -0.11 -0.03 -3.13
C ASP A 76 0.82 1.05 -2.54
N PRO A 77 1.04 1.07 -1.21
CA PRO A 77 1.66 2.20 -0.53
C PRO A 77 3.13 2.36 -0.89
N PHE A 78 3.51 3.54 -1.39
CA PHE A 78 4.83 3.78 -1.98
C PHE A 78 5.15 2.80 -3.13
N GLY A 79 4.10 2.33 -3.81
CA GLY A 79 4.20 1.59 -5.06
C GLY A 79 4.85 2.43 -6.15
N ARG A 80 5.58 1.78 -7.06
CA ARG A 80 6.18 2.46 -8.22
C ARG A 80 5.57 2.03 -9.54
N TRP A 81 4.56 1.17 -9.49
CA TRP A 81 3.87 0.70 -10.67
C TRP A 81 2.85 1.74 -11.11
N THR A 82 2.84 2.07 -12.39
CA THR A 82 1.87 2.98 -12.99
C THR A 82 1.35 2.37 -14.30
N ASP A 83 0.09 2.67 -14.61
CA ASP A 83 -0.56 2.26 -15.86
C ASP A 83 -1.52 3.39 -16.29
N PRO A 84 -1.48 3.86 -17.54
CA PRO A 84 -2.34 4.96 -18.01
C PRO A 84 -3.83 4.70 -17.84
N ALA A 85 -4.26 3.44 -17.76
CA ALA A 85 -5.66 3.06 -17.56
C ALA A 85 -6.05 2.89 -16.08
N VAL A 86 -5.11 3.09 -15.15
CA VAL A 86 -5.32 2.88 -13.71
C VAL A 86 -5.10 4.20 -12.97
N PRO A 87 -6.16 4.97 -12.72
CA PRO A 87 -6.06 6.20 -11.98
C PRO A 87 -5.71 5.92 -10.51
N GLU A 88 -4.92 6.82 -9.93
CA GLU A 88 -4.45 6.73 -8.55
C GLU A 88 -5.00 7.87 -7.68
N ARG A 89 -5.33 7.56 -6.42
CA ARG A 89 -5.45 8.55 -5.35
C ARG A 89 -4.65 8.09 -4.13
N ASN A 90 -3.52 8.74 -3.88
CA ASN A 90 -2.66 8.53 -2.72
C ASN A 90 -2.44 7.03 -2.41
N ASP A 91 -1.78 6.33 -3.33
CA ASP A 91 -1.52 4.88 -3.28
C ASP A 91 -2.74 3.95 -3.46
N VAL A 92 -3.94 4.48 -3.70
CA VAL A 92 -5.11 3.66 -4.09
C VAL A 92 -5.25 3.67 -5.61
N LEU A 93 -5.07 2.50 -6.21
CA LEU A 93 -5.19 2.25 -7.65
C LEU A 93 -6.59 1.71 -7.98
N TYR A 94 -7.32 2.44 -8.82
CA TYR A 94 -8.72 2.16 -9.14
C TYR A 94 -8.86 1.35 -10.43
N GLY A 95 -9.95 0.59 -10.53
CA GLY A 95 -10.21 -0.22 -11.73
C GLY A 95 -9.34 -1.45 -11.82
N PHE A 96 -8.98 -2.03 -10.67
CA PHE A 96 -8.06 -3.16 -10.61
C PHE A 96 -8.78 -4.44 -11.05
N SER A 97 -9.02 -4.62 -12.35
CA SER A 97 -9.58 -5.86 -12.93
C SER A 97 -8.59 -7.04 -12.86
N PRO A 98 -9.00 -8.29 -13.13
CA PRO A 98 -8.07 -9.42 -13.23
C PRO A 98 -6.93 -9.20 -14.23
N GLU A 99 -7.21 -8.56 -15.36
CA GLU A 99 -6.20 -8.25 -16.38
C GLU A 99 -5.21 -7.18 -15.91
N VAL A 100 -5.69 -6.18 -15.17
CA VAL A 100 -4.85 -5.15 -14.53
C VAL A 100 -3.96 -5.77 -13.46
N GLU A 101 -4.54 -6.60 -12.59
CA GLU A 101 -3.80 -7.32 -11.56
C GLU A 101 -2.71 -8.22 -12.16
N ALA A 102 -3.00 -8.92 -13.26
CA ALA A 102 -2.01 -9.75 -13.94
C ALA A 102 -0.80 -8.93 -14.42
N ARG A 103 -1.01 -7.73 -14.96
CA ARG A 103 0.08 -6.82 -15.36
C ARG A 103 0.88 -6.32 -14.17
N TYR A 104 0.20 -5.91 -13.09
CA TYR A 104 0.83 -5.50 -11.85
C TYR A 104 1.71 -6.63 -11.26
N LEU A 105 1.17 -7.83 -11.16
CA LEU A 105 1.89 -8.99 -10.60
C LEU A 105 3.08 -9.39 -11.48
N ALA A 106 2.95 -9.30 -12.81
CA ALA A 106 4.06 -9.53 -13.73
C ALA A 106 5.18 -8.49 -13.55
N TYR A 107 4.84 -7.22 -13.36
CA TYR A 107 5.81 -6.17 -13.03
C TYR A 107 6.53 -6.48 -11.71
N GLN A 108 5.78 -6.84 -10.66
CA GLN A 108 6.35 -7.12 -9.34
C GLN A 108 7.20 -8.39 -9.28
N ALA A 109 6.95 -9.37 -10.16
CA ALA A 109 7.80 -10.56 -10.35
C ALA A 109 8.94 -10.36 -11.37
N GLY A 110 9.14 -9.14 -11.88
CA GLY A 110 10.24 -8.85 -12.79
C GLY A 110 11.59 -8.74 -12.07
N GLY A 111 12.70 -8.90 -12.80
CA GLY A 111 14.02 -8.42 -12.36
C GLY A 111 14.63 -9.11 -11.13
N GLY A 112 14.39 -10.40 -10.93
CA GLY A 112 14.94 -11.16 -9.79
C GLY A 112 14.10 -11.05 -8.53
N TYR A 113 12.80 -10.82 -8.68
CA TYR A 113 11.81 -10.82 -7.62
C TYR A 113 10.73 -11.86 -7.89
N TYR A 114 10.07 -12.30 -6.83
CA TYR A 114 8.90 -13.17 -6.88
C TYR A 114 7.83 -12.61 -5.95
N TYR A 115 6.58 -13.04 -6.11
CA TYR A 115 5.51 -12.65 -5.20
C TYR A 115 4.83 -13.85 -4.56
N THR A 116 4.35 -13.61 -3.34
CA THR A 116 3.34 -14.42 -2.67
C THR A 116 2.04 -13.63 -2.66
N ARG A 117 0.95 -14.25 -3.10
CA ARG A 117 -0.39 -13.70 -3.09
C ARG A 117 -1.26 -14.53 -2.16
N GLN A 118 -1.85 -13.89 -1.16
CA GLN A 118 -2.60 -14.55 -0.10
C GLN A 118 -3.99 -13.98 -0.04
N GLU A 119 -4.99 -14.80 -0.36
CA GLU A 119 -6.38 -14.38 -0.40
C GLU A 119 -7.12 -14.82 0.85
N LYS A 120 -8.01 -13.97 1.32
CA LYS A 120 -8.98 -14.28 2.37
C LYS A 120 -10.37 -13.84 1.91
N PRO A 121 -11.31 -14.78 1.70
CA PRO A 121 -12.72 -14.43 1.62
C PRO A 121 -13.18 -13.75 2.91
N VAL A 122 -13.96 -12.68 2.77
CA VAL A 122 -14.49 -11.90 3.90
C VAL A 122 -15.96 -11.56 3.68
N LEU A 123 -16.62 -11.12 4.75
CA LEU A 123 -17.97 -10.57 4.63
C LEU A 123 -17.94 -9.22 3.89
N PRO A 124 -19.01 -8.83 3.17
CA PRO A 124 -19.05 -7.57 2.43
C PRO A 124 -18.67 -6.35 3.28
N GLU A 125 -19.20 -6.25 4.50
CA GLU A 125 -18.92 -5.14 5.42
C GLU A 125 -17.44 -5.04 5.83
N VAL A 126 -16.73 -6.17 5.86
CA VAL A 126 -15.29 -6.19 6.18
C VAL A 126 -14.49 -5.68 4.99
N ALA A 127 -14.87 -6.04 3.77
CA ALA A 127 -14.24 -5.52 2.56
C ALA A 127 -14.50 -4.01 2.38
N GLU A 128 -15.72 -3.53 2.66
CA GLU A 128 -16.04 -2.10 2.63
C GLU A 128 -15.26 -1.30 3.68
N GLN A 129 -15.10 -1.85 4.88
CA GLN A 129 -14.29 -1.22 5.91
C GLN A 129 -12.83 -1.12 5.47
N ALA A 130 -12.27 -2.18 4.87
CA ALA A 130 -10.91 -2.16 4.32
C ALA A 130 -10.76 -1.10 3.23
N LEU A 131 -11.73 -1.03 2.30
CA LEU A 131 -11.75 -0.04 1.21
C LEU A 131 -11.76 1.39 1.76
N THR A 132 -12.60 1.63 2.77
CA THR A 132 -12.72 2.94 3.45
C THR A 132 -11.41 3.34 4.10
N LEU A 133 -10.78 2.41 4.83
CA LEU A 133 -9.51 2.65 5.52
C LEU A 133 -8.36 2.90 4.54
N ALA A 134 -8.29 2.16 3.43
CA ALA A 134 -7.29 2.36 2.39
C ALA A 134 -7.42 3.75 1.75
N LYS A 135 -8.63 4.13 1.33
CA LYS A 135 -8.91 5.46 0.75
C LYS A 135 -8.61 6.62 1.70
N ALA A 136 -8.76 6.41 3.00
CA ALA A 136 -8.48 7.41 4.03
C ALA A 136 -6.99 7.52 4.41
N ARG A 137 -6.13 6.60 3.94
CA ARG A 137 -4.76 6.46 4.47
C ARG A 137 -3.84 7.62 4.10
N GLY A 138 -4.10 8.26 2.96
CA GLY A 138 -3.24 9.29 2.38
C GLY A 138 -1.91 8.71 1.87
N PRO A 139 -1.04 9.56 1.28
CA PRO A 139 0.17 9.11 0.63
C PRO A 139 1.17 8.56 1.65
N VAL A 140 1.78 7.43 1.35
CA VAL A 140 2.65 6.67 2.24
C VAL A 140 4.11 6.84 1.85
N GLY A 141 4.95 7.10 2.85
CA GLY A 141 6.38 7.30 2.66
C GLY A 141 7.14 5.99 2.35
N MET A 142 8.36 6.16 1.84
CA MET A 142 9.29 5.06 1.54
C MET A 142 9.41 4.07 2.71
N ALA A 143 9.45 2.77 2.38
CA ALA A 143 9.62 1.66 3.33
C ALA A 143 8.49 1.52 4.38
N MET A 144 7.34 2.19 4.19
CA MET A 144 6.18 2.08 5.08
C MET A 144 5.05 1.20 4.52
N CYS A 145 5.24 0.56 3.37
CA CYS A 145 4.22 -0.26 2.69
C CYS A 145 3.62 -1.34 3.59
N THR A 146 4.46 -2.13 4.26
CA THR A 146 4.02 -3.18 5.19
C THR A 146 3.21 -2.61 6.35
N VAL A 147 3.68 -1.52 6.96
CA VAL A 147 3.02 -0.88 8.09
C VAL A 147 1.67 -0.33 7.66
N ALA A 148 1.60 0.31 6.48
CA ALA A 148 0.36 0.85 5.95
C ALA A 148 -0.67 -0.25 5.64
N CYS A 149 -0.28 -1.35 4.99
CA CYS A 149 -1.17 -2.50 4.79
C CYS A 149 -1.65 -3.09 6.12
N ALA A 150 -0.74 -3.23 7.11
CA ALA A 150 -1.11 -3.73 8.44
C ALA A 150 -2.09 -2.80 9.16
N ASP A 151 -1.91 -1.47 9.03
CA ASP A 151 -2.79 -0.47 9.64
C ASP A 151 -4.21 -0.52 9.02
N VAL A 152 -4.36 -0.89 7.74
CA VAL A 152 -5.66 -1.17 7.11
C VAL A 152 -6.28 -2.48 7.61
N LEU A 153 -5.47 -3.55 7.72
CA LEU A 153 -5.96 -4.89 8.05
C LEU A 153 -6.35 -5.07 9.51
N ARG A 154 -5.53 -4.58 10.44
CA ARG A 154 -5.65 -4.87 11.88
C ARG A 154 -6.97 -4.43 12.56
N PRO A 155 -7.64 -3.33 12.17
CA PRO A 155 -8.94 -2.96 12.73
C PRO A 155 -10.12 -3.79 12.17
N LEU A 156 -9.88 -4.64 11.17
CA LEU A 156 -10.95 -5.43 10.54
C LEU A 156 -11.37 -6.62 11.42
N PRO A 157 -12.67 -6.95 11.47
CA PRO A 157 -13.15 -8.18 12.10
C PRO A 157 -12.43 -9.42 11.55
N GLY A 158 -11.82 -10.22 12.44
CA GLY A 158 -11.08 -11.42 12.07
C GLY A 158 -9.60 -11.22 11.71
N PHE A 159 -9.05 -10.00 11.86
CA PHE A 159 -7.66 -9.65 11.53
C PHE A 159 -6.83 -9.15 12.72
N SER A 160 -7.35 -9.20 13.94
CA SER A 160 -6.70 -8.65 15.15
C SER A 160 -5.30 -9.24 15.42
N SER A 161 -5.03 -10.47 14.99
CA SER A 161 -3.74 -11.16 15.16
C SER A 161 -2.62 -10.66 14.23
N ILE A 162 -2.92 -9.81 13.24
CA ILE A 162 -1.93 -9.27 12.30
C ILE A 162 -0.86 -8.44 13.00
N GLY A 163 -1.22 -7.70 14.07
CA GLY A 163 -0.29 -6.79 14.74
C GLY A 163 0.29 -5.74 13.76
N ARG A 164 1.43 -5.14 14.09
CA ARG A 164 2.06 -4.11 13.24
C ARG A 164 3.50 -4.52 12.86
N PRO A 165 3.67 -5.48 11.93
CA PRO A 165 4.99 -5.91 11.47
C PRO A 165 5.65 -4.82 10.63
N TRP A 166 6.99 -4.81 10.62
CA TRP A 166 7.78 -3.84 9.86
C TRP A 166 8.24 -4.35 8.50
N PHE A 167 8.30 -5.67 8.33
CA PHE A 167 8.83 -6.30 7.11
C PHE A 167 7.76 -7.07 6.35
N PRO A 168 7.77 -7.05 5.00
CA PRO A 168 6.75 -7.70 4.19
C PRO A 168 6.56 -9.19 4.51
N GLU A 169 7.66 -9.93 4.67
CA GLU A 169 7.62 -11.36 4.99
C GLU A 169 6.96 -11.66 6.35
N GLN A 170 7.08 -10.74 7.32
CA GLN A 170 6.41 -10.89 8.61
C GLN A 170 4.91 -10.66 8.49
N LEU A 171 4.48 -9.67 7.71
CA LEU A 171 3.07 -9.46 7.43
C LEU A 171 2.47 -10.66 6.70
N SER A 172 3.15 -11.16 5.66
CA SER A 172 2.75 -12.35 4.92
C SER A 172 2.62 -13.58 5.83
N ALA A 173 3.62 -13.83 6.68
CA ALA A 173 3.59 -14.96 7.61
C ALA A 173 2.46 -14.88 8.65
N ARG A 174 2.02 -13.67 9.04
CA ARG A 174 0.89 -13.48 9.94
C ARG A 174 -0.44 -13.60 9.21
N PHE A 175 -0.53 -13.03 8.01
CA PHE A 175 -1.72 -13.15 7.15
C PHE A 175 -2.00 -14.62 6.81
N ALA A 176 -0.97 -15.40 6.48
CA ALA A 176 -1.07 -16.84 6.20
C ALA A 176 -1.76 -17.65 7.30
N LYS A 177 -1.68 -17.18 8.56
CA LYS A 177 -2.22 -17.87 9.74
C LYS A 177 -3.70 -17.54 9.98
N LEU A 178 -4.27 -16.59 9.25
CA LEU A 178 -5.70 -16.29 9.37
C LEU A 178 -6.53 -17.46 8.80
N PRO A 179 -7.65 -17.82 9.45
CA PRO A 179 -8.52 -18.88 8.94
C PRO A 179 -9.04 -18.58 7.53
N GLY A 180 -9.03 -19.59 6.67
CA GLY A 180 -9.55 -19.50 5.30
C GLY A 180 -8.62 -18.80 4.30
N VAL A 181 -7.35 -18.57 4.64
CA VAL A 181 -6.38 -18.01 3.70
C VAL A 181 -5.88 -19.06 2.73
N THR A 182 -5.91 -18.73 1.43
CA THR A 182 -5.22 -19.47 0.37
C THR A 182 -3.96 -18.73 -0.03
N THR A 183 -2.91 -19.44 -0.42
CA THR A 183 -1.61 -18.84 -0.77
C THR A 183 -1.13 -19.39 -2.11
N VAL A 184 -0.73 -18.48 -3.00
CA VAL A 184 -0.05 -18.79 -4.26
C VAL A 184 1.28 -18.05 -4.27
N GLU A 185 2.37 -18.77 -4.52
CA GLU A 185 3.69 -18.19 -4.77
C GLU A 185 4.04 -18.35 -6.25
N ARG A 186 4.53 -17.28 -6.89
CA ARG A 186 5.01 -17.31 -8.27
C ARG A 186 6.41 -16.75 -8.34
N ARG A 187 7.36 -17.60 -8.70
CA ARG A 187 8.78 -17.27 -8.94
C ARG A 187 9.05 -17.13 -10.44
N ALA A 188 10.09 -16.38 -10.81
CA ALA A 188 10.50 -16.33 -12.20
C ALA A 188 10.91 -17.75 -12.66
N GLY A 189 10.34 -18.21 -13.78
CA GLY A 189 10.64 -19.52 -14.37
C GLY A 189 9.75 -20.70 -13.94
N ALA A 190 8.78 -20.51 -13.04
CA ALA A 190 7.77 -21.53 -12.74
C ALA A 190 6.58 -21.42 -13.71
N ILE A 191 6.67 -22.08 -14.86
CA ILE A 191 5.52 -22.41 -15.73
C ILE A 191 4.84 -23.70 -15.25
#